data_AF-A0A660YS95-F1
#
_entry.id   AF-A0A660YS95-F1
#
_cell.length_a   1.000
_cell.length_b   1.000
_cell.length_c   1.000
_cell.angle_alpha   90.00
_cell.angle_beta   90.00
_cell.angle_gamma   90.00
#
_symmetry.space_group_name_H-M   'P 1'
#
loop_
_entity.id
_entity.type
_entity.pdbx_description
1 polymer ?
#
loop_
_entity_poly.entity_id
_entity_poly.type
_entity_poly.pdbx_seq_one_letter_code
_entity_poly.pdbx_strand_id
1 'polypeptide(L)'
;MPDLITHSIFNHIVRRFYDIKKNHSPFSGVIIFFYLGTILPDILTRPVYIIFPETHDYIIFLHTPIAIFFFSLLLVQFLSDNIRKAAFINIIAGSYLHFILDSLQKQVTGNNFWLFPFSWHNFGYGLFWASQYLGFLPVTIFILIVLELFLRFIKRI
;
A
#
# COMPACT_ATOMS: atom_id res chain seq x y z
N MET A 1 -5.44 7.54 -9.98
CA MET A 1 -5.08 6.58 -11.04
C MET A 1 -5.41 5.17 -10.61
N PRO A 2 -5.67 4.23 -11.53
CA PRO A 2 -6.05 2.85 -11.18
C PRO A 2 -4.89 1.96 -10.68
N ASP A 3 -3.80 2.63 -10.36
CA ASP A 3 -2.79 2.34 -9.35
C ASP A 3 -3.30 1.66 -8.06
N LEU A 4 -4.50 2.00 -7.56
CA LEU A 4 -5.09 1.35 -6.37
C LEU A 4 -5.29 -0.17 -6.55
N ILE A 5 -5.67 -0.59 -7.77
CA ILE A 5 -5.89 -1.99 -8.11
C ILE A 5 -4.55 -2.72 -8.12
N THR A 6 -3.54 -2.15 -8.77
CA THR A 6 -2.19 -2.73 -8.82
C THR A 6 -1.59 -2.86 -7.41
N HIS A 7 -1.72 -1.83 -6.58
CA HIS A 7 -1.34 -1.86 -5.18
C HIS A 7 -2.04 -2.98 -4.39
N SER A 8 -3.34 -3.14 -4.60
CA SER A 8 -4.13 -4.21 -3.96
C SER A 8 -3.72 -5.61 -4.46
N ILE A 9 -3.37 -5.76 -5.74
CA ILE A 9 -2.86 -7.02 -6.30
C ILE A 9 -1.49 -7.35 -5.69
N PHE A 10 -0.57 -6.39 -5.63
CA PHE A 10 0.73 -6.60 -4.99
C PHE A 10 0.61 -6.91 -3.50
N ASN A 11 -0.29 -6.24 -2.79
CA ASN A 11 -0.64 -6.58 -1.41
C ASN A 11 -1.06 -8.05 -1.28
N HIS A 12 -1.95 -8.51 -2.17
CA HIS A 12 -2.36 -9.90 -2.20
C HIS A 12 -1.18 -10.85 -2.44
N ILE A 13 -0.33 -10.56 -3.42
CA ILE A 13 0.86 -11.38 -3.71
C ILE A 13 1.78 -11.48 -2.48
N VAL A 14 2.10 -10.35 -1.84
CA VAL A 14 2.95 -10.32 -0.63
C VAL A 14 2.33 -11.15 0.48
N ARG A 15 1.04 -10.97 0.76
CA ARG A 15 0.31 -11.79 1.73
C ARG A 15 0.45 -13.28 1.43
N ARG A 16 0.26 -13.69 0.17
CA ARG A 16 0.32 -15.10 -0.21
C ARG A 16 1.70 -15.70 0.03
N PHE A 17 2.78 -14.96 -0.22
CA PHE A 17 4.12 -15.40 0.14
C PHE A 17 4.30 -15.65 1.65
N TYR A 18 3.71 -14.81 2.50
CA TYR A 18 3.72 -15.03 3.95
C TYR A 18 2.88 -16.26 4.36
N ASP A 19 1.72 -16.45 3.75
CA ASP A 19 0.81 -17.59 4.01
C ASP A 19 1.41 -18.95 3.63
N ILE A 20 2.38 -18.99 2.72
CA ILE A 20 3.12 -20.22 2.36
C ILE A 20 4.21 -20.53 3.39
N LYS A 21 4.93 -19.50 3.82
CA LYS A 21 6.11 -19.65 4.69
C LYS A 21 5.73 -20.02 6.12
N LYS A 22 4.49 -19.73 6.55
CA LYS A 22 3.99 -20.04 7.89
C LYS A 22 2.64 -20.78 7.78
N ASN A 23 2.50 -21.91 8.48
CA ASN A 23 1.22 -22.61 8.65
C ASN A 23 0.12 -21.72 9.25
N HIS A 24 0.49 -20.61 9.89
CA HIS A 24 -0.39 -19.53 10.31
C HIS A 24 0.09 -18.19 9.76
N SER A 25 -0.79 -17.49 9.03
CA SER A 25 -0.54 -16.13 8.58
C SER A 25 -0.43 -15.19 9.79
N PRO A 26 0.60 -14.32 9.86
CA PRO A 26 0.62 -13.25 10.87
C PRO A 26 -0.56 -12.26 10.71
N PHE A 27 -1.32 -12.38 9.61
CA PHE A 27 -2.46 -11.55 9.25
C PHE A 27 -3.82 -12.23 9.51
N SER A 28 -3.82 -13.46 10.03
CA SER A 28 -5.04 -14.24 10.32
C SER A 28 -5.99 -13.46 11.25
N GLY A 29 -7.19 -13.09 10.73
CA GLY A 29 -8.23 -12.37 11.48
C GLY A 29 -8.17 -10.84 11.40
N VAL A 30 -7.07 -10.26 10.92
CA VAL A 30 -6.88 -8.79 10.79
C VAL A 30 -6.38 -8.36 9.41
N ILE A 31 -6.42 -9.27 8.44
CA ILE A 31 -5.87 -9.06 7.08
C ILE A 31 -6.44 -7.82 6.37
N ILE A 32 -7.70 -7.47 6.65
CA ILE A 32 -8.34 -6.29 6.05
C ILE A 32 -7.56 -5.00 6.36
N PHE A 33 -6.88 -4.95 7.51
CA PHE A 33 -6.05 -3.82 7.91
C PHE A 33 -4.78 -3.70 7.08
N PHE A 34 -4.24 -4.81 6.56
CA PHE A 34 -3.11 -4.79 5.65
C PHE A 34 -3.51 -4.19 4.30
N TYR A 35 -4.65 -4.61 3.76
CA TYR A 35 -5.23 -4.00 2.55
C TYR A 35 -5.55 -2.53 2.75
N LEU A 36 -6.19 -2.19 3.89
CA LEU A 36 -6.49 -0.80 4.25
C LEU A 36 -5.21 0.04 4.27
N GLY A 37 -4.15 -0.44 4.91
CA GLY A 37 -2.87 0.25 4.93
C GLY A 37 -2.30 0.53 3.55
N THR A 38 -2.42 -0.40 2.60
CA THR A 38 -1.92 -0.23 1.24
C THR A 38 -2.69 0.81 0.42
N ILE A 39 -3.94 1.12 0.78
CA ILE A 39 -4.75 2.14 0.10
C ILE A 39 -4.90 3.42 0.92
N LEU A 40 -4.54 3.40 2.20
CA LEU A 40 -4.74 4.50 3.14
C LEU A 40 -4.10 5.81 2.68
N PRO A 41 -2.82 5.85 2.22
CA PRO A 41 -2.20 7.11 1.80
C PRO A 41 -2.99 7.80 0.67
N ASP A 42 -3.44 7.01 -0.30
CA ASP A 42 -4.27 7.49 -1.40
C ASP A 42 -5.66 7.95 -0.95
N ILE A 43 -6.29 7.25 0.00
CA ILE A 43 -7.61 7.64 0.53
C ILE A 43 -7.54 8.99 1.26
N LEU A 44 -6.43 9.27 1.94
CA LEU A 44 -6.29 10.52 2.70
C LEU A 44 -6.06 11.74 1.82
N THR A 45 -5.38 11.57 0.67
CA THR A 45 -5.03 12.71 -0.19
C THR A 45 -5.87 12.82 -1.43
N ARG A 46 -6.16 11.72 -2.13
CA ARG A 46 -6.73 11.78 -3.49
C ARG A 46 -8.15 12.34 -3.53
N PRO A 47 -9.10 11.95 -2.66
CA PRO A 47 -10.43 12.55 -2.67
C PRO A 47 -10.38 14.07 -2.48
N VAL A 48 -9.54 14.55 -1.56
CA VAL A 48 -9.38 15.99 -1.31
C VAL A 48 -8.77 16.68 -2.51
N TYR A 49 -7.70 16.12 -3.09
CA TYR A 49 -7.06 16.65 -4.29
C TYR A 49 -8.00 16.70 -5.50
N ILE A 50 -8.84 15.68 -5.69
CA ILE A 50 -9.77 15.62 -6.82
C ILE A 50 -10.86 16.68 -6.69
N ILE A 51 -11.35 16.95 -5.47
CA ILE A 51 -12.41 17.93 -5.21
C ILE A 51 -11.84 19.35 -5.17
N PHE A 52 -10.66 19.53 -4.59
CA PHE A 52 -9.99 20.83 -4.37
C PHE A 52 -8.52 20.78 -4.85
N PRO A 53 -8.25 20.82 -6.17
CA PRO A 53 -6.90 20.68 -6.71
C PRO A 53 -5.88 21.69 -6.18
N GLU A 54 -6.32 22.91 -5.88
CA GLU A 54 -5.51 23.99 -5.32
C GLU A 54 -4.93 23.66 -3.93
N THR A 55 -5.47 22.65 -3.25
CA THR A 55 -5.00 22.24 -1.92
C THR A 55 -3.84 21.25 -1.97
N HIS A 56 -3.38 20.83 -3.15
CA HIS A 56 -2.38 19.77 -3.34
C HIS A 56 -1.16 19.91 -2.44
N ASP A 57 -0.52 21.08 -2.44
CA ASP A 57 0.70 21.35 -1.67
C ASP A 57 0.47 21.26 -0.15
N TYR A 58 -0.77 21.50 0.28
CA TYR A 58 -1.17 21.40 1.69
C TYR A 58 -1.57 19.99 2.09
N ILE A 59 -2.02 19.13 1.19
CA ILE A 59 -2.49 17.78 1.56
C ILE A 59 -1.44 16.71 1.29
N ILE A 60 -0.41 17.02 0.50
CA ILE A 60 0.62 16.05 0.13
C ILE A 60 1.40 15.51 1.34
N PHE A 61 1.51 16.29 2.42
CA PHE A 61 2.12 15.81 3.66
C PHE A 61 1.37 14.62 4.27
N LEU A 62 0.06 14.47 4.03
CA LEU A 62 -0.72 13.33 4.50
C LEU A 62 -0.33 12.03 3.79
N HIS A 63 0.33 12.14 2.63
CA HIS A 63 0.92 11.01 1.89
C HIS A 63 2.40 10.84 2.26
N THR A 64 2.74 10.90 3.55
CA THR A 64 4.12 10.66 4.04
C THR A 64 4.14 9.58 5.11
N PRO A 65 5.25 8.83 5.28
CA PRO A 65 5.31 7.77 6.28
C PRO A 65 4.98 8.24 7.70
N ILE A 66 5.40 9.45 8.08
CA ILE A 66 5.14 10.00 9.41
C ILE A 66 3.66 10.34 9.61
N ALA A 67 3.01 10.98 8.63
CA ALA A 67 1.59 11.29 8.72
C ALA A 67 0.75 10.00 8.79
N ILE A 68 1.10 9.00 7.96
CA ILE A 68 0.44 7.70 7.98
C ILE A 68 0.66 6.97 9.29
N PHE A 69 1.85 7.06 9.90
CA PHE A 69 2.10 6.47 11.21
C PHE A 69 1.16 7.02 12.28
N PHE A 70 1.05 8.35 12.39
CA PHE A 70 0.15 8.99 13.35
C PHE A 70 -1.33 8.75 13.03
N PHE A 71 -1.71 8.81 11.75
CA PHE A 71 -3.08 8.51 11.35
C PHE A 71 -3.47 7.06 11.66
N SER A 72 -2.55 6.12 11.44
CA SER A 72 -2.73 4.70 11.80
C SER A 72 -2.88 4.51 13.30
N LEU A 73 -2.07 5.22 14.12
CA LEU A 73 -2.20 5.22 15.59
C LEU A 73 -3.58 5.70 16.05
N LEU A 74 -4.11 6.76 15.43
CA LEU A 74 -5.44 7.28 15.71
C LEU A 74 -6.52 6.29 15.26
N LEU A 75 -6.42 5.76 14.04
CA LEU A 75 -7.40 4.86 13.45
C LEU A 75 -7.61 3.60 14.31
N VAL A 76 -6.54 3.03 14.86
CA VAL A 76 -6.67 1.82 15.68
C VAL A 76 -7.27 2.08 17.06
N GLN A 77 -7.36 3.33 17.54
CA GLN A 77 -8.04 3.61 18.83
C GLN A 77 -9.54 3.31 18.78
N PHE A 78 -10.12 3.25 17.59
CA PHE A 78 -11.52 2.84 17.39
C PHE A 78 -11.73 1.33 17.39
N LEU A 79 -10.67 0.54 17.62
CA LEU A 79 -10.70 -0.92 17.64
C LEU A 79 -10.54 -1.46 19.06
N SER A 80 -11.08 -2.67 19.29
CA SER A 80 -10.93 -3.38 20.56
C SER A 80 -9.46 -3.75 20.85
N ASP A 81 -9.09 -3.76 22.13
CA ASP A 81 -7.71 -3.93 22.60
C ASP A 81 -7.04 -5.21 22.09
N ASN A 82 -7.82 -6.29 21.98
CA ASN A 82 -7.37 -7.59 21.52
C ASN A 82 -6.87 -7.60 20.06
N ILE A 83 -7.35 -6.70 19.20
CA ILE A 83 -6.92 -6.61 17.79
C ILE A 83 -6.10 -5.36 17.49
N ARG A 84 -6.14 -4.33 18.35
CA ARG A 84 -5.54 -3.00 18.12
C ARG A 84 -4.09 -3.05 17.66
N LYS A 85 -3.24 -3.77 18.39
CA LYS A 85 -1.80 -3.89 18.07
C LYS A 85 -1.58 -4.59 16.72
N ALA A 86 -2.33 -5.65 16.46
CA ALA A 86 -2.21 -6.42 15.23
C ALA A 86 -2.70 -5.59 14.02
N ALA A 87 -3.81 -4.89 14.16
CA ALA A 87 -4.33 -3.96 13.16
C ALA A 87 -3.33 -2.84 12.85
N PHE A 88 -2.71 -2.23 13.88
CA PHE A 88 -1.71 -1.18 13.68
C PHE A 88 -0.52 -1.67 12.86
N ILE A 89 0.07 -2.80 13.23
CA ILE A 89 1.20 -3.40 12.50
C ILE A 89 0.80 -3.70 11.06
N ASN A 90 -0.41 -4.22 10.83
CA ASN A 90 -0.93 -4.51 9.49
C ASN A 90 -1.09 -3.24 8.65
N ILE A 91 -1.68 -2.17 9.20
CA ILE A 91 -1.84 -0.89 8.48
C ILE A 91 -0.47 -0.34 8.11
N ILE A 92 0.45 -0.27 9.06
CA ILE A 92 1.81 0.22 8.80
C ILE A 92 2.51 -0.62 7.73
N ALA A 93 2.49 -1.95 7.84
CA ALA A 93 3.08 -2.82 6.84
C ALA A 93 2.47 -2.60 5.44
N GLY A 94 1.14 -2.45 5.37
CA GLY A 94 0.42 -2.17 4.13
C GLY A 94 0.81 -0.83 3.52
N SER A 95 0.92 0.22 4.35
CA SER A 95 1.31 1.56 3.91
C SER A 95 2.77 1.64 3.49
N TYR A 96 3.68 0.93 4.14
CA TYR A 96 5.06 0.83 3.66
C TYR A 96 5.14 0.13 2.31
N LEU A 97 4.34 -0.93 2.09
CA LEU A 97 4.24 -1.54 0.77
C LEU A 97 3.76 -0.53 -0.28
N HIS A 98 2.79 0.33 0.07
CA HIS A 98 2.34 1.41 -0.79
C HIS A 98 3.49 2.35 -1.17
N PHE A 99 4.20 2.92 -0.18
CA PHE A 99 5.32 3.83 -0.47
C PHE A 99 6.44 3.17 -1.27
N ILE A 100 6.72 1.87 -1.05
CA ILE A 100 7.70 1.12 -1.86
C ILE A 100 7.26 1.08 -3.32
N LEU A 101 5.99 0.73 -3.57
CA LEU A 101 5.44 0.64 -4.93
C LEU A 101 5.42 2.00 -5.62
N ASP A 102 5.00 3.06 -4.91
CA ASP A 102 5.08 4.43 -5.42
C ASP A 102 6.52 4.86 -5.70
N SER A 103 7.50 4.37 -4.93
CA SER A 103 8.92 4.66 -5.19
C SER A 103 9.44 4.01 -6.46
N LEU A 104 8.78 2.98 -6.97
CA LEU A 104 9.11 2.41 -8.28
C LEU A 104 8.55 3.27 -9.43
N GLN A 105 7.61 4.17 -9.16
CA GLN A 105 6.99 5.02 -10.17
C GLN A 105 7.81 6.29 -10.44
N LYS A 106 7.79 6.75 -11.70
CA LYS A 106 8.16 8.11 -12.07
C LYS A 106 7.03 9.03 -11.67
N GLN A 107 7.36 10.04 -10.88
CA GLN A 107 6.39 11.00 -10.38
C GLN A 107 6.57 12.33 -11.10
N VAL A 108 5.45 12.92 -11.54
CA VAL A 108 5.43 14.26 -12.17
C VAL A 108 5.50 15.35 -11.09
N THR A 109 4.87 15.10 -9.95
CA THR A 109 4.91 15.91 -8.73
C THR A 109 5.60 15.11 -7.63
N GLY A 110 6.32 15.76 -6.72
CA GLY A 110 7.01 15.04 -5.65
C GLY A 110 6.02 14.50 -4.63
N ASN A 111 5.83 13.18 -4.56
CA ASN A 111 4.83 12.56 -3.70
C ASN A 111 5.45 11.56 -2.69
N ASN A 112 6.71 11.13 -2.86
CA ASN A 112 7.38 10.20 -1.94
C ASN A 112 8.40 10.89 -1.03
N PHE A 113 7.90 11.65 -0.06
CA PHE A 113 8.76 12.26 0.95
C PHE A 113 8.97 11.32 2.14
N TRP A 114 9.83 10.32 1.96
CA TRP A 114 10.13 9.32 3.00
C TRP A 114 10.69 9.93 4.29
N LEU A 115 11.46 11.01 4.16
CA LEU A 115 12.18 11.66 5.27
C LEU A 115 11.50 12.94 5.76
N PHE A 116 10.26 13.21 5.34
CA PHE A 116 9.48 14.31 5.89
C PHE A 116 9.30 14.14 7.41
N PRO A 117 9.39 15.21 8.24
CA PRO A 117 9.56 16.62 7.91
C PRO A 117 11.03 17.10 7.82
N PHE A 118 12.01 16.20 7.97
CA PHE A 118 13.43 16.56 7.98
C PHE A 118 13.98 16.85 6.58
N SER A 119 13.35 16.28 5.55
CA SER A 119 13.74 16.51 4.16
C SER A 119 12.54 16.43 3.23
N TRP A 120 12.52 17.34 2.24
CA TRP A 120 11.60 17.33 1.11
C TRP A 120 12.17 16.60 -0.11
N HIS A 121 13.23 15.81 0.08
CA HIS A 121 13.79 15.00 -0.99
C HIS A 121 12.77 13.93 -1.42
N ASN A 122 12.38 13.96 -2.69
CA ASN A 122 11.51 12.94 -3.26
C ASN A 122 12.33 11.68 -3.58
N PHE A 123 12.05 10.58 -2.89
CA PHE A 123 12.71 9.31 -3.16
C PHE A 123 11.89 8.48 -4.15
N GLY A 124 12.45 8.24 -5.33
CA GLY A 124 11.88 7.36 -6.34
C GLY A 124 12.95 6.79 -7.26
N TYR A 125 12.90 5.48 -7.49
CA TYR A 125 13.71 4.78 -8.49
C TYR A 125 13.26 5.10 -9.92
N GLY A 126 11.98 5.46 -10.11
CA GLY A 126 11.47 5.92 -11.40
C GLY A 126 11.53 4.88 -12.51
N LEU A 127 11.18 3.63 -12.22
CA LEU A 127 11.26 2.51 -13.18
C LEU A 127 10.19 2.61 -14.28
N PHE A 128 8.99 3.08 -13.96
CA PHE A 128 7.88 3.20 -14.92
C PHE A 128 7.01 4.41 -14.61
N TRP A 129 6.36 4.97 -15.63
CA TRP A 129 5.38 6.04 -15.44
C TRP A 129 4.09 5.49 -14.85
N ALA A 130 3.45 6.25 -13.98
CA ALA A 130 2.14 5.90 -13.47
C ALA A 130 1.15 5.62 -14.62
N SER A 131 1.21 6.36 -15.74
CA SER A 131 0.30 6.20 -16.88
C SER A 131 0.40 4.83 -17.56
N GLN A 132 1.54 4.15 -17.41
CA GLN A 132 1.77 2.82 -17.98
C GLN A 132 1.07 1.70 -17.20
N TYR A 133 0.48 1.98 -16.03
CA TYR A 133 -0.15 0.95 -15.20
C TYR A 133 -1.29 0.21 -15.94
N LEU A 134 -2.03 0.87 -16.84
CA LEU A 134 -3.08 0.22 -17.68
C LEU A 134 -2.47 -0.91 -18.52
N GLY A 135 -1.27 -0.68 -19.06
CA GLY A 135 -0.54 -1.67 -19.84
C GLY A 135 0.04 -2.80 -18.98
N PHE A 136 0.38 -2.51 -17.73
CA PHE A 136 0.86 -3.53 -16.78
C PHE A 136 -0.27 -4.35 -16.14
N LEU A 137 -1.51 -3.86 -16.14
CA LEU A 137 -2.64 -4.54 -15.49
C LEU A 137 -2.83 -5.99 -15.97
N PRO A 138 -2.85 -6.30 -17.29
CA PRO A 138 -2.96 -7.68 -17.76
C PRO A 138 -1.82 -8.57 -17.28
N VAL A 139 -0.59 -8.04 -17.29
CA VAL A 139 0.61 -8.75 -16.81
C VAL A 139 0.51 -9.03 -15.32
N THR A 140 0.07 -8.05 -14.53
CA THR A 140 -0.05 -8.18 -13.07
C THR A 140 -1.14 -9.19 -12.69
N ILE A 141 -2.28 -9.19 -13.41
CA ILE A 141 -3.35 -10.19 -13.25
C ILE A 141 -2.85 -11.58 -13.67
N PHE A 142 -2.13 -11.68 -14.78
CA PHE A 142 -1.56 -12.95 -15.24
C PHE A 142 -0.58 -13.54 -14.23
N ILE A 143 0.32 -12.73 -13.68
CA ILE A 143 1.25 -13.14 -12.60
C ILE A 143 0.46 -13.65 -11.39
N LEU A 144 -0.59 -12.94 -10.98
CA LEU A 144 -1.45 -13.35 -9.87
C LEU A 144 -2.11 -14.72 -10.14
N ILE A 145 -2.64 -14.94 -11.35
CA ILE A 145 -3.25 -16.22 -11.73
C ILE A 145 -2.22 -17.36 -11.70
N VAL A 146 -1.05 -17.16 -12.31
CA VAL A 146 0.03 -18.15 -12.34
C VAL A 146 0.49 -18.49 -10.92
N LEU A 147 0.68 -17.46 -10.08
CA LEU A 147 1.00 -17.62 -8.66
C LEU A 147 -0.06 -18.49 -7.98
N GLU A 148 -1.35 -18.13 -8.07
CA GLU A 148 -2.42 -18.90 -7.39
C GLU A 148 -2.51 -20.35 -7.87
N LEU A 149 -2.33 -20.60 -9.17
CA LEU A 149 -2.31 -21.96 -9.71
C LEU A 149 -1.13 -22.76 -9.16
N PHE A 150 0.07 -22.17 -9.16
CA PHE A 150 1.27 -22.81 -8.63
C PHE A 150 1.14 -23.12 -7.13
N LEU A 151 0.60 -22.20 -6.34
CA LEU A 151 0.40 -22.40 -4.91
C LEU A 151 -0.65 -23.47 -4.60
N ARG A 152 -1.72 -23.56 -5.40
CA ARG A 152 -2.73 -24.62 -5.28
C ARG A 152 -2.16 -25.98 -5.67
N PHE A 153 -1.23 -26.02 -6.63
CA PHE A 153 -0.55 -27.24 -7.01
C PHE A 153 0.37 -27.74 -5.89
N ILE A 154 1.21 -26.87 -5.31
CA ILE A 154 2.09 -27.23 -4.19
C ILE A 154 1.30 -27.73 -2.98
N LYS A 155 0.20 -27.07 -2.61
CA LYS A 155 -0.62 -27.49 -1.45
C LYS A 155 -1.39 -28.79 -1.65
N ARG A 156 -1.48 -29.31 -2.88
CA ARG A 156 -2.15 -30.59 -3.18
C ARG A 156 -1.22 -31.80 -3.10
N ILE A 157 0.10 -31.57 -3.10
CA ILE A 157 1.15 -32.59 -2.91
C ILE A 157 1.49 -32.66 -1.43
#